data_AF-A0A8H2XNG2-F1
#
_entry.id   AF-A0A8H2XNG2-F1
#
_cell.length_a   1.000
_cell.length_b   1.000
_cell.length_c   1.000
_cell.angle_alpha   90.00
_cell.angle_beta   90.00
_cell.angle_gamma   90.00
#
_symmetry.space_group_name_H-M   'P 1'
#
loop_
_entity.id
_entity.type
_entity.pdbx_description
1 polymer ?
#
loop_
_entity_poly.entity_id
_entity_poly.type
_entity_poly.pdbx_seq_one_letter_code
_entity_poly.pdbx_strand_id
1 'polypeptide(L)'
;MLASLKHAVLGGLTRVGLDGDNLDLIYTNPALMRAFSTGWLGNRIGDTNFTQTAEREAKSLYEIYQTSNNSLSEFNAPTYYGIDMWALSLWSKYAPKNSSLAQYGPLLLSGLWDTMGVYYNANLKNFAGPYDRTYGNDMTTHMAVIGLYQSCVTGKSKAPLPPKLYASKHIDDWAQGHLVALTCDTAVKYASSKAKSAMTKFTTPRYIERHIRSSETNDTRRPVTTWIENWAMLGGESISEAVHVRGDQFVPGLIQWSPKKGWISWIAWSQSANWLSGVVSNSSTGQPTLTVSYSNRALPGTDRFTFTTGGLPYVRGSNTTWNGFESLPGIKLKITTVGVDAPSTYFSNTALHEYLYWNTTYHVSSNFTGVPSISFTLLESPKEPVS
;
A
#
# COMPACT_ATOMS: atom_id res chain seq x y z
N MET A 1 -4.29 24.19 27.07
CA MET A 1 -4.04 23.83 25.66
C MET A 1 -2.55 23.65 25.35
N LEU A 2 -1.68 24.66 25.53
CA LEU A 2 -0.24 24.53 25.22
C LEU A 2 0.49 23.45 26.05
N ALA A 3 0.18 23.32 27.35
CA ALA A 3 0.74 22.27 28.19
C ALA A 3 0.41 20.86 27.65
N SER A 4 -0.85 20.62 27.28
CA SER A 4 -1.30 19.35 26.69
C SER A 4 -0.58 19.05 25.37
N LEU A 5 -0.41 20.06 24.49
CA LEU A 5 0.35 19.92 23.25
C LEU A 5 1.83 19.60 23.52
N LYS A 6 2.44 20.22 24.54
CA LYS A 6 3.82 19.92 24.93
C LYS A 6 3.96 18.48 25.40
N HIS A 7 3.03 17.97 26.21
CA HIS A 7 3.03 16.55 26.59
C HIS A 7 2.85 15.61 25.40
N ALA A 8 1.99 15.96 24.43
CA ALA A 8 1.81 15.17 23.22
C ALA A 8 3.09 15.12 22.36
N VAL A 9 3.76 16.26 22.16
CA VAL A 9 5.05 16.34 21.43
C VAL A 9 6.12 15.53 22.14
N LEU A 10 6.28 15.71 23.45
CA LEU A 10 7.25 14.94 24.23
C LEU A 10 6.97 13.43 24.14
N GLY A 11 5.71 13.02 24.32
CA GLY A 11 5.32 11.62 24.16
C GLY A 11 5.62 11.08 22.77
N GLY A 12 5.43 11.86 21.71
CA GLY A 12 5.80 11.48 20.34
C GLY A 12 7.30 11.36 20.12
N LEU A 13 8.12 12.22 20.74
CA LEU A 13 9.58 12.20 20.64
C LEU A 13 10.23 11.08 21.46
N THR A 14 9.58 10.65 22.54
CA THR A 14 10.09 9.59 23.43
C THR A 14 9.38 8.26 23.22
N ARG A 15 8.51 8.15 22.21
CA ARG A 15 7.76 6.92 21.96
C ARG A 15 8.70 5.86 21.39
N VAL A 16 8.99 4.89 22.24
CA VAL A 16 9.45 3.58 21.83
C VAL A 16 8.20 2.76 21.55
N GLY A 17 8.01 2.32 20.30
CA GLY A 17 6.91 1.47 19.85
C GLY A 17 6.93 0.09 20.49
N LEU A 18 6.10 -0.82 19.97
CA LEU A 18 6.09 -2.21 20.44
C LEU A 18 7.47 -2.85 20.17
N ASP A 19 8.03 -3.55 21.14
CA ASP A 19 9.33 -4.25 21.04
C ASP A 19 10.56 -3.40 20.70
N GLY A 20 10.54 -2.10 21.00
CA GLY A 20 11.70 -1.23 20.76
C GLY A 20 11.66 -0.46 19.44
N ASP A 21 10.61 -0.61 18.63
CA ASP A 21 10.45 0.09 17.34
C ASP A 21 10.33 1.60 17.54
N ASN A 22 11.39 2.36 17.24
CA ASN A 22 11.49 3.77 17.63
C ASN A 22 10.72 4.77 16.73
N LEU A 23 9.60 4.36 16.11
CA LEU A 23 8.81 5.17 15.17
C LEU A 23 9.71 6.00 14.25
N ASP A 24 10.59 5.27 13.59
CA ASP A 24 11.60 5.81 12.72
C ASP A 24 10.95 6.58 11.54
N LEU A 25 11.73 7.32 10.78
CA LEU A 25 11.34 8.14 9.64
C LEU A 25 10.96 7.27 8.42
N ILE A 26 11.35 5.99 8.37
CA ILE A 26 10.89 5.05 7.34
C ILE A 26 9.42 4.72 7.59
N TYR A 27 9.00 4.64 8.87
CA TYR A 27 7.61 4.68 9.25
C TYR A 27 7.03 6.10 9.03
N THR A 28 6.58 6.34 7.80
CA THR A 28 6.43 7.71 7.28
C THR A 28 5.29 8.49 7.93
N ASN A 29 4.13 7.88 8.17
CA ASN A 29 2.98 8.65 8.67
C ASN A 29 3.18 9.22 10.09
N PRO A 30 3.70 8.47 11.09
CA PRO A 30 3.95 9.04 12.41
C PRO A 30 5.07 10.07 12.36
N ALA A 31 6.09 9.85 11.54
CA ALA A 31 7.20 10.79 11.35
C ALA A 31 6.74 12.14 10.80
N LEU A 32 5.88 12.14 9.76
CA LEU A 32 5.32 13.37 9.19
C LEU A 32 4.47 14.15 10.21
N MET A 33 3.65 13.45 10.99
CA MET A 33 2.84 14.06 12.05
C MET A 33 3.69 14.61 13.20
N ARG A 34 4.74 13.87 13.60
CA ARG A 34 5.66 14.25 14.68
C ARG A 34 6.47 15.48 14.30
N ALA A 35 7.06 15.52 13.11
CA ALA A 35 7.83 16.67 12.67
C ALA A 35 6.96 17.94 12.60
N PHE A 36 5.72 17.84 12.11
CA PHE A 36 4.77 18.96 12.13
C PHE A 36 4.50 19.47 13.54
N SER A 37 4.02 18.59 14.42
CA SER A 37 3.58 18.97 15.76
C SER A 37 4.73 19.55 16.59
N THR A 38 5.92 18.95 16.45
CA THR A 38 7.16 19.41 17.10
C THR A 38 7.58 20.79 16.60
N GLY A 39 7.65 20.99 15.28
CA GLY A 39 8.09 22.27 14.69
C GLY A 39 7.09 23.40 14.91
N TRP A 40 5.79 23.12 14.73
CA TRP A 40 4.72 24.09 14.94
C TRP A 40 4.65 24.56 16.40
N LEU A 41 4.72 23.63 17.36
CA LEU A 41 4.68 23.98 18.77
C LEU A 41 5.98 24.69 19.19
N GLY A 42 7.14 24.16 18.80
CA GLY A 42 8.44 24.74 19.12
C GLY A 42 8.53 26.20 18.72
N ASN A 43 8.09 26.54 17.50
CA ASN A 43 8.05 27.93 17.05
C ASN A 43 7.09 28.81 17.87
N ARG A 44 5.96 28.26 18.34
CA ARG A 44 4.96 29.01 19.12
C ARG A 44 5.41 29.31 20.55
N ILE A 45 6.21 28.43 21.16
CA ILE A 45 6.68 28.59 22.54
C ILE A 45 8.14 29.03 22.65
N GLY A 46 8.82 29.24 21.52
CA GLY A 46 10.23 29.62 21.49
C GLY A 46 11.19 28.51 21.94
N ASP A 47 10.81 27.24 21.80
CA ASP A 47 11.65 26.09 22.18
C ASP A 47 12.59 25.71 21.02
N THR A 48 13.87 26.01 21.18
CA THR A 48 14.90 25.78 20.17
C THR A 48 15.19 24.30 19.92
N ASN A 49 15.01 23.43 20.94
CA ASN A 49 15.26 22.00 20.78
C ASN A 49 14.17 21.37 19.91
N PHE A 50 12.92 21.79 20.11
CA PHE A 50 11.79 21.35 19.28
C PHE A 50 11.95 21.84 17.84
N THR A 51 12.26 23.13 17.62
CA THR A 51 12.43 23.62 16.25
C THR A 51 13.60 22.94 15.54
N GLN A 52 14.77 22.79 16.17
CA GLN A 52 15.91 22.08 15.58
C GLN A 52 15.62 20.61 15.27
N THR A 53 14.85 19.93 16.13
CA THR A 53 14.44 18.55 15.89
C THR A 53 13.54 18.43 14.67
N ALA A 54 12.52 19.28 14.57
CA ALA A 54 11.62 19.28 13.41
C ALA A 54 12.36 19.64 12.11
N GLU A 55 13.30 20.58 12.15
CA GLU A 55 14.14 20.93 10.98
C GLU A 55 14.98 19.75 10.51
N ARG A 56 15.57 18.99 11.44
CA ARG A 56 16.34 17.78 11.12
C ARG A 56 15.44 16.71 10.51
N GLU A 57 14.32 16.37 11.16
CA GLU A 57 13.40 15.33 10.66
C GLU A 57 12.84 15.70 9.29
N ALA A 58 12.43 16.96 9.07
CA ALA A 58 11.88 17.40 7.79
C ALA A 58 12.90 17.27 6.64
N LYS A 59 14.18 17.60 6.89
CA LYS A 59 15.26 17.41 5.92
C LYS A 59 15.50 15.94 5.63
N SER A 60 15.65 15.12 6.66
CA SER A 60 15.88 13.68 6.51
C SER A 60 14.73 12.97 5.80
N LEU A 61 13.47 13.31 6.12
CA LEU A 61 12.29 12.79 5.42
C LEU A 61 12.31 13.16 3.93
N TYR A 62 12.66 14.40 3.60
CA TYR A 62 12.79 14.83 2.21
C TYR A 62 13.94 14.13 1.48
N GLU A 63 15.09 13.95 2.14
CA GLU A 63 16.24 13.22 1.58
C GLU A 63 15.88 11.75 1.31
N ILE A 64 15.26 11.06 2.28
CA ILE A 64 14.76 9.69 2.13
C ILE A 64 13.78 9.60 0.96
N TYR A 65 12.85 10.55 0.85
CA TYR A 65 11.89 10.61 -0.25
C TYR A 65 12.58 10.75 -1.62
N GLN A 66 13.55 11.65 -1.74
CA GLN A 66 14.32 11.87 -2.97
C GLN A 66 15.10 10.61 -3.37
N THR A 67 15.73 9.92 -2.41
CA THR A 67 16.48 8.68 -2.68
C THR A 67 15.58 7.47 -2.91
N SER A 68 14.30 7.55 -2.54
CA SER A 68 13.28 6.51 -2.74
C SER A 68 12.50 6.67 -4.06
N ASN A 69 13.16 7.15 -5.12
CA ASN A 69 12.51 7.51 -6.39
C ASN A 69 11.25 8.37 -6.19
N ASN A 70 11.34 9.40 -5.35
CA ASN A 70 10.23 10.33 -5.08
C ASN A 70 8.99 9.61 -4.52
N SER A 71 9.22 8.67 -3.59
CA SER A 71 8.17 7.90 -2.93
C SER A 71 8.36 7.91 -1.41
N LEU A 72 7.25 7.84 -0.67
CA LEU A 72 7.27 7.67 0.78
C LEU A 72 7.70 6.24 1.14
N SER A 73 8.37 6.08 2.29
CA SER A 73 8.99 4.83 2.69
C SER A 73 8.02 3.79 3.23
N GLU A 74 6.93 4.18 3.89
CA GLU A 74 5.78 3.29 4.11
C GLU A 74 4.99 3.24 2.79
N PHE A 75 5.38 2.33 1.91
CA PHE A 75 5.02 2.42 0.51
C PHE A 75 3.61 1.89 0.23
N ASN A 76 2.87 2.67 -0.58
CA ASN A 76 1.60 2.32 -1.18
C ASN A 76 0.56 1.75 -0.20
N ALA A 77 0.44 2.35 0.98
CA ALA A 77 -0.52 1.95 2.00
C ALA A 77 -1.79 2.81 1.90
N PRO A 78 -2.93 2.33 1.35
CA PRO A 78 -4.06 3.21 1.01
C PRO A 78 -4.69 3.96 2.21
N THR A 79 -4.74 3.35 3.39
CA THR A 79 -5.17 4.07 4.60
C THR A 79 -4.13 5.13 5.00
N TYR A 80 -2.85 4.77 5.05
CA TYR A 80 -1.81 5.65 5.59
C TYR A 80 -1.37 6.76 4.63
N TYR A 81 -1.46 6.58 3.31
CA TYR A 81 -1.32 7.67 2.36
C TYR A 81 -2.34 8.78 2.58
N GLY A 82 -3.54 8.45 3.11
CA GLY A 82 -4.49 9.48 3.53
C GLY A 82 -4.01 10.26 4.76
N ILE A 83 -3.33 9.61 5.69
CA ILE A 83 -2.72 10.28 6.86
C ILE A 83 -1.51 11.11 6.44
N ASP A 84 -0.69 10.62 5.52
CA ASP A 84 0.44 11.37 4.94
C ASP A 84 -0.05 12.63 4.23
N MET A 85 -1.12 12.51 3.41
CA MET A 85 -1.79 13.66 2.77
C MET A 85 -2.23 14.70 3.80
N TRP A 86 -2.79 14.26 4.92
CA TRP A 86 -3.20 15.16 6.01
C TRP A 86 -2.00 15.86 6.63
N ALA A 87 -0.98 15.12 7.07
CA ALA A 87 0.20 15.69 7.69
C ALA A 87 0.92 16.67 6.75
N LEU A 88 1.12 16.31 5.49
CA LEU A 88 1.77 17.17 4.50
C LEU A 88 0.94 18.41 4.14
N SER A 89 -0.39 18.30 4.19
CA SER A 89 -1.26 19.48 4.06
C SER A 89 -1.11 20.42 5.24
N LEU A 90 -0.93 19.91 6.46
CA LEU A 90 -0.62 20.74 7.62
C LEU A 90 0.75 21.43 7.49
N TRP A 91 1.78 20.72 7.02
CA TRP A 91 3.09 21.32 6.73
C TRP A 91 2.93 22.48 5.75
N SER A 92 2.21 22.25 4.66
CA SER A 92 2.03 23.21 3.57
C SER A 92 1.17 24.42 3.97
N LYS A 93 0.24 24.27 4.92
CA LYS A 93 -0.71 25.32 5.33
C LYS A 93 -0.27 26.09 6.57
N TYR A 94 0.33 25.42 7.54
CA TYR A 94 0.47 25.93 8.91
C TYR A 94 1.90 25.92 9.46
N ALA A 95 2.87 25.33 8.78
CA ALA A 95 4.25 25.35 9.26
C ALA A 95 4.80 26.79 9.30
N PRO A 96 5.77 27.08 10.19
CA PRO A 96 6.47 28.36 10.19
C PRO A 96 7.07 28.66 8.81
N LYS A 97 6.84 29.85 8.25
CA LYS A 97 7.19 30.17 6.85
C LYS A 97 8.67 29.94 6.49
N ASN A 98 9.57 30.11 7.46
CA ASN A 98 11.01 29.97 7.29
C ASN A 98 11.54 28.59 7.76
N SER A 99 10.68 27.57 7.82
CA SER A 99 11.03 26.21 8.24
C SER A 99 11.21 25.26 7.06
N SER A 100 12.00 24.19 7.25
CA SER A 100 12.11 23.08 6.28
C SER A 100 10.75 22.41 6.03
N LEU A 101 9.85 22.38 7.02
CA LEU A 101 8.49 21.86 6.87
C LEU A 101 7.71 22.64 5.80
N ALA A 102 7.74 23.97 5.86
CA ALA A 102 7.06 24.83 4.89
C ALA A 102 7.69 24.74 3.48
N GLN A 103 8.99 24.46 3.41
CA GLN A 103 9.72 24.26 2.15
C GLN A 103 9.38 22.91 1.50
N TYR A 104 9.51 21.80 2.25
CA TYR A 104 9.40 20.45 1.70
C TYR A 104 7.98 19.89 1.68
N GLY A 105 7.09 20.36 2.57
CA GLY A 105 5.70 19.91 2.62
C GLY A 105 5.00 19.94 1.26
N PRO A 106 5.00 21.09 0.54
CA PRO A 106 4.44 21.18 -0.81
C PRO A 106 5.03 20.20 -1.82
N LEU A 107 6.34 19.94 -1.75
CA LEU A 107 7.04 19.06 -2.69
C LEU A 107 6.65 17.60 -2.46
N LEU A 108 6.68 17.15 -1.20
CA LEU A 108 6.25 15.82 -0.80
C LEU A 108 4.77 15.59 -1.12
N LEU A 109 3.92 16.59 -0.86
CA LEU A 109 2.48 16.54 -1.12
C LEU A 109 2.17 16.39 -2.61
N SER A 110 2.82 17.19 -3.47
CA SER A 110 2.73 17.06 -4.92
C SER A 110 3.22 15.69 -5.38
N GLY A 111 4.33 15.23 -4.82
CA GLY A 111 4.91 13.93 -5.10
C GLY A 111 3.99 12.76 -4.77
N LEU A 112 3.31 12.82 -3.63
CA LEU A 112 2.35 11.80 -3.23
C LEU A 112 1.15 11.75 -4.18
N TRP A 113 0.66 12.91 -4.65
CA TRP A 113 -0.37 12.96 -5.71
C TRP A 113 0.09 12.31 -7.01
N ASP A 114 1.32 12.55 -7.42
CA ASP A 114 1.86 11.95 -8.63
C ASP A 114 2.03 10.42 -8.48
N THR A 115 2.50 9.95 -7.33
CA THR A 115 2.53 8.51 -6.99
C THR A 115 1.13 7.90 -7.04
N MET A 116 0.14 8.55 -6.43
CA MET A 116 -1.25 8.11 -6.51
C MET A 116 -1.72 8.04 -7.97
N GLY A 117 -1.45 9.07 -8.77
CA GLY A 117 -1.87 9.11 -10.17
C GLY A 117 -1.29 7.97 -11.02
N VAL A 118 -0.10 7.50 -10.68
CA VAL A 118 0.57 6.42 -11.41
C VAL A 118 0.07 5.04 -10.99
N TYR A 119 -0.19 4.83 -9.69
CA TYR A 119 -0.62 3.52 -9.13
C TYR A 119 -2.13 3.30 -9.13
N TYR A 120 -2.93 4.35 -9.33
CA TYR A 120 -4.39 4.24 -9.32
C TYR A 120 -4.95 3.72 -10.64
N ASN A 121 -5.88 2.77 -10.54
CA ASN A 121 -6.70 2.32 -11.64
C ASN A 121 -8.14 2.81 -11.45
N ALA A 122 -8.50 3.88 -12.17
CA ALA A 122 -9.84 4.48 -12.05
C ALA A 122 -10.98 3.58 -12.56
N ASN A 123 -10.71 2.59 -13.41
CA ASN A 123 -11.74 1.63 -13.84
C ASN A 123 -12.10 0.66 -12.70
N LEU A 124 -11.08 0.21 -11.97
CA LEU A 124 -11.26 -0.64 -10.79
C LEU A 124 -11.60 0.16 -9.54
N LYS A 125 -11.36 1.48 -9.55
CA LYS A 125 -11.41 2.34 -8.36
C LYS A 125 -10.53 1.82 -7.23
N ASN A 126 -9.28 1.49 -7.54
CA ASN A 126 -8.37 0.91 -6.57
C ASN A 126 -6.91 1.20 -6.92
N PHE A 127 -6.01 1.12 -5.93
CA PHE A 127 -4.58 1.15 -6.17
C PHE A 127 -4.07 -0.25 -6.50
N ALA A 128 -3.11 -0.34 -7.40
CA ALA A 128 -2.34 -1.56 -7.59
C ALA A 128 -1.42 -1.77 -6.38
N GLY A 129 -1.17 -3.02 -5.97
CA GLY A 129 -0.13 -3.33 -4.98
C GLY A 129 1.30 -3.14 -5.53
N PRO A 130 2.32 -3.53 -4.76
CA PRO A 130 2.29 -4.16 -3.43
C PRO A 130 1.93 -3.15 -2.33
N TYR A 131 1.62 -3.62 -1.12
CA TYR A 131 1.25 -2.77 0.01
C TYR A 131 2.17 -3.03 1.21
N ASP A 132 2.85 -1.99 1.71
CA ASP A 132 3.54 -2.06 3.00
C ASP A 132 2.56 -2.36 4.14
N ARG A 133 1.36 -1.81 4.01
CA ARG A 133 0.29 -1.98 4.98
C ARG A 133 -1.08 -1.82 4.36
N THR A 134 -1.97 -2.77 4.64
CA THR A 134 -3.36 -2.69 4.25
C THR A 134 -4.28 -3.37 5.27
N TYR A 135 -5.53 -2.93 5.27
CA TYR A 135 -6.65 -3.56 5.97
C TYR A 135 -7.72 -4.05 4.98
N GLY A 136 -7.46 -3.93 3.69
CA GLY A 136 -8.43 -4.30 2.66
C GLY A 136 -7.84 -4.11 1.26
N ASN A 137 -8.09 -5.09 0.40
CA ASN A 137 -7.57 -5.08 -0.97
C ASN A 137 -8.57 -4.50 -1.99
N ASP A 138 -9.77 -4.12 -1.53
CA ASP A 138 -10.87 -3.57 -2.33
C ASP A 138 -11.38 -2.27 -1.71
N MET A 139 -10.92 -1.12 -2.21
CA MET A 139 -11.38 0.20 -1.75
C MET A 139 -12.85 0.53 -2.07
N THR A 140 -13.54 -0.28 -2.86
CA THR A 140 -14.98 -0.12 -3.10
C THR A 140 -15.81 -0.70 -1.95
N THR A 141 -15.19 -1.44 -1.04
CA THR A 141 -15.82 -1.94 0.20
C THR A 141 -15.01 -1.58 1.45
N HIS A 142 -13.70 -1.36 1.33
CA HIS A 142 -12.77 -0.92 2.37
C HIS A 142 -12.76 0.60 2.48
N MET A 143 -12.90 1.14 3.68
CA MET A 143 -12.83 2.57 3.94
C MET A 143 -11.37 3.03 4.06
N ALA A 144 -10.64 3.15 2.95
CA ALA A 144 -9.29 3.73 2.95
C ALA A 144 -9.34 5.27 3.01
N VAL A 145 -8.58 5.88 3.93
CA VAL A 145 -8.52 7.34 4.11
C VAL A 145 -8.12 8.08 2.84
N ILE A 146 -7.24 7.52 1.99
CA ILE A 146 -6.85 8.15 0.72
C ILE A 146 -8.06 8.38 -0.21
N GLY A 147 -9.09 7.53 -0.14
CA GLY A 147 -10.33 7.69 -0.90
C GLY A 147 -11.07 8.98 -0.54
N LEU A 148 -10.93 9.49 0.68
CA LEU A 148 -11.48 10.79 1.10
C LEU A 148 -10.81 11.95 0.36
N TYR A 149 -9.48 11.93 0.22
CA TYR A 149 -8.76 12.93 -0.58
C TYR A 149 -9.06 12.80 -2.07
N GLN A 150 -9.23 11.58 -2.60
CA GLN A 150 -9.68 11.41 -3.99
C GLN A 150 -11.09 11.98 -4.21
N SER A 151 -11.95 11.93 -3.19
CA SER A 151 -13.29 12.53 -3.25
C SER A 151 -13.27 14.06 -3.31
N CYS A 152 -12.21 14.71 -2.80
CA CYS A 152 -11.99 16.16 -2.97
C CYS A 152 -11.78 16.56 -4.43
N VAL A 153 -11.29 15.66 -5.28
CA VAL A 153 -11.06 15.90 -6.71
C VAL A 153 -12.24 15.42 -7.55
N THR A 154 -12.74 14.23 -7.26
CA THR A 154 -13.66 13.49 -8.14
C THR A 154 -15.13 13.60 -7.72
N GLY A 155 -15.39 14.02 -6.48
CA GLY A 155 -16.67 13.88 -5.81
C GLY A 155 -16.88 12.46 -5.25
N LYS A 156 -17.63 12.36 -4.15
CA LYS A 156 -17.86 11.09 -3.41
C LYS A 156 -18.37 9.94 -4.29
N SER A 157 -19.24 10.20 -5.27
CA SER A 157 -19.81 9.16 -6.14
C SER A 157 -18.79 8.50 -7.09
N LYS A 158 -17.71 9.22 -7.43
CA LYS A 158 -16.65 8.74 -8.33
C LYS A 158 -15.41 8.24 -7.58
N ALA A 159 -15.19 8.69 -6.36
CA ALA A 159 -14.10 8.24 -5.51
C ALA A 159 -14.14 6.72 -5.24
N PRO A 160 -12.98 6.12 -4.91
CA PRO A 160 -12.89 4.75 -4.42
C PRO A 160 -13.29 4.70 -2.94
N LEU A 161 -14.57 4.95 -2.70
CA LEU A 161 -15.17 4.91 -1.38
C LEU A 161 -16.33 3.92 -1.37
N PRO A 162 -16.55 3.21 -0.24
CA PRO A 162 -17.70 2.36 -0.09
C PRO A 162 -19.01 3.15 -0.32
N PRO A 163 -19.92 2.64 -1.16
CA PRO A 163 -21.16 3.35 -1.47
C PRO A 163 -22.07 3.45 -0.24
N LYS A 164 -21.95 2.51 0.71
CA LYS A 164 -22.72 2.46 1.96
C LYS A 164 -21.76 2.33 3.13
N LEU A 165 -21.61 3.41 3.92
CA LEU A 165 -20.70 3.46 5.06
C LEU A 165 -21.00 2.37 6.11
N TYR A 166 -22.27 2.16 6.46
CA TYR A 166 -22.63 1.16 7.49
C TYR A 166 -22.28 -0.29 7.12
N ALA A 167 -22.00 -0.56 5.85
CA ALA A 167 -21.61 -1.88 5.35
C ALA A 167 -20.14 -1.92 4.90
N SER A 168 -19.39 -0.82 5.09
CA SER A 168 -17.97 -0.78 4.74
C SER A 168 -17.12 -1.54 5.74
N LYS A 169 -16.02 -2.06 5.25
CA LYS A 169 -14.94 -2.60 6.07
C LYS A 169 -14.05 -1.47 6.57
N HIS A 170 -13.47 -1.68 7.74
CA HIS A 170 -12.65 -0.70 8.45
C HIS A 170 -13.32 0.68 8.58
N ILE A 171 -14.62 0.70 8.89
CA ILE A 171 -15.45 1.92 8.91
C ILE A 171 -14.89 3.05 9.79
N ASP A 172 -14.11 2.72 10.82
CA ASP A 172 -13.52 3.70 11.74
C ASP A 172 -12.65 4.76 11.05
N ASP A 173 -12.05 4.42 9.90
CA ASP A 173 -11.29 5.37 9.08
C ASP A 173 -12.16 6.51 8.52
N TRP A 174 -13.49 6.34 8.48
CA TRP A 174 -14.42 7.43 8.17
C TRP A 174 -14.32 8.58 9.17
N ALA A 175 -13.92 8.31 10.42
CA ALA A 175 -13.70 9.33 11.43
C ALA A 175 -12.68 10.37 10.97
N GLN A 176 -11.76 10.03 10.05
CA GLN A 176 -10.77 10.97 9.51
C GLN A 176 -11.39 12.05 8.59
N GLY A 177 -12.65 11.91 8.16
CA GLY A 177 -13.30 12.83 7.23
C GLY A 177 -13.29 14.30 7.66
N HIS A 178 -13.38 14.58 8.96
CA HIS A 178 -13.30 15.96 9.46
C HIS A 178 -11.91 16.57 9.29
N LEU A 179 -10.84 15.77 9.50
CA LEU A 179 -9.46 16.20 9.27
C LEU A 179 -9.23 16.48 7.79
N VAL A 180 -9.71 15.60 6.91
CA VAL A 180 -9.64 15.79 5.46
C VAL A 180 -10.38 17.05 5.03
N ALA A 181 -11.58 17.31 5.56
CA ALA A 181 -12.35 18.50 5.20
C ALA A 181 -11.60 19.82 5.50
N LEU A 182 -10.78 19.87 6.57
CA LEU A 182 -10.00 21.05 6.95
C LEU A 182 -8.80 21.32 6.03
N THR A 183 -8.27 20.28 5.38
CA THR A 183 -7.02 20.31 4.61
C THR A 183 -7.20 20.03 3.12
N CYS A 184 -8.39 19.61 2.70
CA CYS A 184 -8.75 19.24 1.33
C CYS A 184 -8.39 20.31 0.30
N ASP A 185 -8.64 21.59 0.62
CA ASP A 185 -8.30 22.74 -0.23
C ASP A 185 -6.80 22.81 -0.54
N THR A 186 -5.99 22.58 0.49
CA THR A 186 -4.53 22.64 0.44
C THR A 186 -3.98 21.41 -0.25
N ALA A 187 -4.49 20.22 0.07
CA ALA A 187 -4.12 18.99 -0.60
C ALA A 187 -4.33 19.11 -2.12
N VAL A 188 -5.51 19.53 -2.55
CA VAL A 188 -5.89 19.63 -3.97
C VAL A 188 -5.14 20.74 -4.71
N LYS A 189 -4.70 21.79 -4.00
CA LYS A 189 -3.89 22.88 -4.58
C LYS A 189 -2.58 22.35 -5.18
N TYR A 190 -1.94 21.37 -4.54
CA TYR A 190 -0.66 20.81 -4.97
C TYR A 190 -0.80 19.58 -5.89
N ALA A 191 -2.01 19.11 -6.17
CA ALA A 191 -2.23 18.06 -7.15
C ALA A 191 -2.08 18.59 -8.59
N SER A 192 -1.18 17.98 -9.37
CA SER A 192 -1.00 18.28 -10.78
C SER A 192 -2.27 17.98 -11.60
N SER A 193 -2.43 18.61 -12.76
CA SER A 193 -3.56 18.29 -13.67
C SER A 193 -3.54 16.83 -14.11
N LYS A 194 -2.34 16.26 -14.30
CA LYS A 194 -2.11 14.85 -14.60
C LYS A 194 -2.60 13.95 -13.46
N ALA A 195 -2.20 14.24 -12.21
CA ALA A 195 -2.65 13.48 -11.04
C ALA A 195 -4.18 13.54 -10.89
N LYS A 196 -4.78 14.73 -11.01
CA LYS A 196 -6.24 14.90 -10.97
C LYS A 196 -6.94 14.11 -12.07
N SER A 197 -6.43 14.15 -13.30
CA SER A 197 -6.98 13.39 -14.43
C SER A 197 -6.92 11.88 -14.17
N ALA A 198 -5.81 11.38 -13.63
CA ALA A 198 -5.64 9.96 -13.32
C ALA A 198 -6.68 9.45 -12.30
N MET A 199 -7.11 10.28 -11.35
CA MET A 199 -8.17 9.93 -10.40
C MET A 199 -9.54 9.72 -11.06
N THR A 200 -9.75 10.25 -12.27
CA THR A 200 -11.05 10.20 -12.95
C THR A 200 -11.13 9.20 -14.08
N LYS A 201 -9.99 8.87 -14.70
CA LYS A 201 -9.96 8.05 -15.91
C LYS A 201 -8.67 7.25 -16.01
N PHE A 202 -8.83 5.95 -16.27
CA PHE A 202 -7.73 5.10 -16.70
C PHE A 202 -7.38 5.39 -18.17
N THR A 203 -6.09 5.47 -18.49
CA THR A 203 -5.62 5.84 -19.82
C THR A 203 -5.07 4.64 -20.58
N THR A 204 -3.91 4.14 -20.17
CA THR A 204 -3.17 3.10 -20.87
C THR A 204 -2.57 2.12 -19.87
N PRO A 205 -2.36 0.86 -20.29
CA PRO A 205 -1.53 -0.07 -19.54
C PRO A 205 -0.14 0.51 -19.27
N ARG A 206 0.46 0.15 -18.13
CA ARG A 206 1.75 0.70 -17.70
C ARG A 206 2.48 -0.22 -16.73
N TYR A 207 3.81 -0.24 -16.89
CA TYR A 207 4.77 -0.76 -15.94
C TYR A 207 5.29 0.36 -15.05
N ILE A 208 5.53 0.06 -13.78
CA ILE A 208 6.11 0.98 -12.81
C ILE A 208 7.19 0.24 -12.04
N GLU A 209 8.34 0.89 -11.87
CA GLU A 209 9.43 0.40 -11.06
C GLU A 209 9.91 1.52 -10.14
N ARG A 210 10.12 1.16 -8.87
CA ARG A 210 10.62 2.05 -7.81
C ARG A 210 11.61 1.28 -6.95
N HIS A 211 12.55 2.00 -6.37
CA HIS A 211 13.45 1.51 -5.33
C HIS A 211 13.20 2.35 -4.09
N ILE A 212 12.56 1.76 -3.09
CA ILE A 212 12.13 2.45 -1.87
C ILE A 212 13.18 2.25 -0.79
N ARG A 213 13.59 3.31 -0.10
CA ARG A 213 14.53 3.18 1.01
C ARG A 213 13.85 2.51 2.20
N SER A 214 14.50 1.50 2.78
CA SER A 214 13.99 0.67 3.87
C SER A 214 14.70 0.90 5.21
N SER A 215 15.66 1.83 5.26
CA SER A 215 16.42 2.18 6.46
C SER A 215 16.71 3.66 6.51
N GLU A 216 16.59 4.27 7.69
CA GLU A 216 17.01 5.65 7.92
C GLU A 216 18.52 5.83 7.85
N THR A 217 19.26 4.82 8.31
CA THR A 217 20.69 4.94 8.67
C THR A 217 21.63 4.48 7.56
N ASN A 218 21.11 3.75 6.57
CA ASN A 218 21.88 3.28 5.42
C ASN A 218 21.05 3.39 4.12
N ASP A 219 21.68 3.12 2.98
CA ASP A 219 21.06 3.22 1.65
C ASP A 219 20.46 1.90 1.17
N THR A 220 19.99 1.04 2.08
CA THR A 220 19.27 -0.19 1.69
C THR A 220 17.95 0.19 1.04
N ARG A 221 17.71 -0.35 -0.15
CA ARG A 221 16.50 -0.11 -0.93
C ARG A 221 15.84 -1.42 -1.33
N ARG A 222 14.51 -1.44 -1.28
CA ARG A 222 13.65 -2.54 -1.71
C ARG A 222 13.04 -2.22 -3.08
N PRO A 223 13.22 -3.08 -4.10
CA PRO A 223 12.60 -2.87 -5.40
C PRO A 223 11.10 -3.17 -5.31
N VAL A 224 10.31 -2.31 -5.93
CA VAL A 224 8.87 -2.43 -6.11
C VAL A 224 8.56 -2.35 -7.60
N THR A 225 7.82 -3.33 -8.09
CA THR A 225 7.46 -3.47 -9.49
C THR A 225 5.96 -3.70 -9.62
N THR A 226 5.34 -3.05 -10.61
CA THR A 226 3.89 -3.06 -10.77
C THR A 226 3.53 -3.02 -12.24
N TRP A 227 2.51 -3.78 -12.61
CA TRP A 227 1.85 -3.68 -13.90
C TRP A 227 0.36 -3.41 -13.72
N ILE A 228 -0.16 -2.44 -14.46
CA ILE A 228 -1.56 -2.04 -14.38
C ILE A 228 -2.18 -2.15 -15.77
N GLU A 229 -3.17 -3.02 -15.92
CA GLU A 229 -4.10 -3.09 -17.05
C GLU A 229 -5.36 -2.29 -16.76
N ASN A 230 -6.22 -2.09 -17.76
CA ASN A 230 -7.53 -1.45 -17.55
C ASN A 230 -8.51 -2.32 -16.71
N TRP A 231 -8.25 -3.63 -16.56
CA TRP A 231 -9.13 -4.62 -15.89
C TRP A 231 -8.44 -5.43 -14.76
N ALA A 232 -7.11 -5.39 -14.67
CA ALA A 232 -6.32 -6.09 -13.65
C ALA A 232 -5.05 -5.33 -13.26
N MET A 233 -4.46 -5.70 -12.13
CA MET A 233 -3.24 -5.09 -11.59
C MET A 233 -2.39 -6.17 -10.91
N LEU A 234 -1.08 -6.08 -11.09
CA LEU A 234 -0.07 -6.95 -10.48
C LEU A 234 0.93 -6.06 -9.77
N GLY A 235 1.27 -6.38 -8.53
CA GLY A 235 2.28 -5.70 -7.74
C GLY A 235 3.18 -6.70 -7.03
N GLY A 236 4.47 -6.41 -7.01
CA GLY A 236 5.48 -7.23 -6.36
C GLY A 236 6.55 -6.36 -5.72
N GLU A 237 6.99 -6.78 -4.54
CA GLU A 237 8.09 -6.18 -3.81
C GLU A 237 9.07 -7.25 -3.31
N SER A 238 10.35 -6.91 -3.29
CA SER A 238 11.40 -7.73 -2.68
C SER A 238 11.96 -7.07 -1.43
N ILE A 239 12.02 -7.81 -0.33
CA ILE A 239 12.62 -7.35 0.94
C ILE A 239 13.73 -8.29 1.40
N SER A 240 14.69 -7.71 2.10
CA SER A 240 15.78 -8.42 2.74
C SER A 240 16.05 -7.80 4.10
N GLU A 241 15.34 -8.26 5.11
CA GLU A 241 15.31 -7.66 6.44
C GLU A 241 15.91 -8.61 7.47
N ALA A 242 16.72 -8.08 8.38
CA ALA A 242 17.42 -8.90 9.38
C ALA A 242 16.50 -9.31 10.55
N VAL A 243 15.44 -8.56 10.79
CA VAL A 243 14.49 -8.78 11.88
C VAL A 243 13.07 -8.47 11.39
N HIS A 244 12.10 -9.18 11.99
CA HIS A 244 10.67 -8.93 11.90
C HIS A 244 9.94 -9.34 10.60
N VAL A 245 8.93 -10.19 10.74
CA VAL A 245 7.86 -10.34 9.76
C VAL A 245 6.90 -9.18 9.97
N ARG A 246 6.66 -8.36 8.95
CA ARG A 246 5.86 -7.11 8.97
C ARG A 246 4.34 -7.32 9.23
N GLY A 247 3.96 -8.52 9.67
CA GLY A 247 2.59 -8.89 10.01
C GLY A 247 1.71 -9.22 8.80
N ASP A 248 0.42 -9.41 9.08
CA ASP A 248 -0.61 -9.79 8.11
C ASP A 248 -1.17 -8.61 7.30
N GLN A 249 -0.72 -7.39 7.60
CA GLN A 249 -1.06 -6.18 6.86
C GLN A 249 -0.09 -5.93 5.69
N PHE A 250 1.10 -6.55 5.72
CA PHE A 250 2.08 -6.46 4.66
C PHE A 250 1.74 -7.43 3.53
N VAL A 251 1.61 -6.90 2.31
CA VAL A 251 1.24 -7.66 1.11
C VAL A 251 2.32 -7.44 0.04
N PRO A 252 3.42 -8.22 0.08
CA PRO A 252 4.55 -8.08 -0.86
C PRO A 252 4.22 -8.52 -2.29
N GLY A 253 3.14 -9.26 -2.49
CA GLY A 253 2.68 -9.69 -3.81
C GLY A 253 1.17 -9.59 -3.88
N LEU A 254 0.65 -8.88 -4.88
CA LEU A 254 -0.79 -8.64 -5.02
C LEU A 254 -1.21 -8.72 -6.48
N ILE A 255 -2.25 -9.50 -6.74
CA ILE A 255 -2.98 -9.50 -8.00
C ILE A 255 -4.40 -9.05 -7.70
N GLN A 256 -4.91 -8.07 -8.44
CA GLN A 256 -6.29 -7.58 -8.31
C GLN A 256 -6.95 -7.56 -9.68
N TRP A 257 -8.23 -7.92 -9.75
CA TRP A 257 -9.01 -7.88 -10.99
C TRP A 257 -10.48 -7.65 -10.71
N SER A 258 -11.24 -7.30 -11.75
CA SER A 258 -12.69 -7.24 -11.68
C SER A 258 -13.33 -8.48 -12.30
N PRO A 259 -13.90 -9.42 -11.51
CA PRO A 259 -14.62 -10.56 -12.08
C PRO A 259 -15.98 -10.15 -12.67
N LYS A 260 -16.51 -9.01 -12.21
CA LYS A 260 -17.75 -8.37 -12.65
C LYS A 260 -17.66 -6.89 -12.31
N LYS A 261 -18.22 -6.03 -13.16
CA LYS A 261 -18.27 -4.58 -12.93
C LYS A 261 -18.68 -4.23 -11.49
N GLY A 262 -17.85 -3.44 -10.82
CA GLY A 262 -18.08 -2.99 -9.44
C GLY A 262 -17.66 -3.99 -8.37
N TRP A 263 -17.02 -5.10 -8.73
CA TRP A 263 -16.39 -6.05 -7.82
C TRP A 263 -14.89 -6.03 -8.03
N ILE A 264 -14.13 -6.16 -6.94
CA ILE A 264 -12.68 -6.38 -6.99
C ILE A 264 -12.36 -7.66 -6.24
N SER A 265 -11.73 -8.58 -6.96
CA SER A 265 -11.12 -9.76 -6.38
C SER A 265 -9.61 -9.58 -6.25
N TRP A 266 -9.00 -10.34 -5.36
CA TRP A 266 -7.56 -10.32 -5.17
C TRP A 266 -6.96 -11.69 -4.89
N ILE A 267 -5.67 -11.84 -5.18
CA ILE A 267 -4.75 -12.84 -4.65
C ILE A 267 -3.65 -12.06 -3.95
N ALA A 268 -3.51 -12.21 -2.63
CA ALA A 268 -2.51 -11.52 -1.81
C ALA A 268 -1.54 -12.53 -1.21
N TRP A 269 -0.25 -12.38 -1.49
CA TRP A 269 0.82 -13.18 -0.91
C TRP A 269 1.08 -12.74 0.53
N SER A 270 1.02 -13.69 1.46
CA SER A 270 1.34 -13.45 2.87
C SER A 270 2.83 -13.62 3.11
N GLN A 271 3.43 -12.66 3.82
CA GLN A 271 4.82 -12.79 4.25
C GLN A 271 4.97 -13.93 5.27
N SER A 272 5.89 -14.85 4.97
CA SER A 272 6.30 -15.90 5.89
C SER A 272 7.78 -15.84 6.27
N ALA A 273 8.58 -15.03 5.56
CA ALA A 273 10.02 -14.93 5.74
C ALA A 273 10.49 -13.47 5.63
N ASN A 274 11.66 -13.17 6.21
CA ASN A 274 12.25 -11.83 6.17
C ASN A 274 13.03 -11.56 4.86
N TRP A 275 13.29 -12.61 4.07
CA TRP A 275 13.90 -12.53 2.75
C TRP A 275 12.97 -13.13 1.72
N LEU A 276 12.41 -12.26 0.89
CA LEU A 276 11.46 -12.66 -0.15
C LEU A 276 11.60 -11.75 -1.37
N SER A 277 11.16 -12.24 -2.53
CA SER A 277 11.20 -11.47 -3.76
C SER A 277 9.89 -11.59 -4.50
N GLY A 278 9.22 -10.46 -4.73
CA GLY A 278 8.07 -10.33 -5.62
C GLY A 278 8.45 -9.40 -6.78
N VAL A 279 8.41 -9.91 -8.01
CA VAL A 279 8.80 -9.13 -9.20
C VAL A 279 7.74 -9.26 -10.27
N VAL A 280 7.28 -8.13 -10.79
CA VAL A 280 6.39 -8.05 -11.94
C VAL A 280 7.23 -7.78 -13.18
N SER A 281 7.04 -8.59 -14.23
CA SER A 281 7.72 -8.39 -15.51
C SER A 281 7.21 -7.13 -16.22
N ASN A 282 8.11 -6.35 -16.84
CA ASN A 282 7.70 -5.36 -17.82
C ASN A 282 7.17 -6.07 -19.08
N SER A 283 5.85 -6.08 -19.24
CA SER A 283 5.16 -6.79 -20.31
C SER A 283 4.80 -5.90 -21.51
N SER A 284 5.54 -4.81 -21.74
CA SER A 284 5.35 -3.97 -22.94
C SER A 284 5.45 -4.77 -24.26
N THR A 285 6.01 -5.98 -24.22
CA THR A 285 6.18 -6.90 -25.36
C THR A 285 5.62 -8.31 -25.10
N GLY A 286 4.85 -8.53 -24.02
CA GLY A 286 4.45 -9.88 -23.60
C GLY A 286 3.29 -9.90 -22.61
N GLN A 287 3.16 -11.00 -21.86
CA GLN A 287 2.12 -11.16 -20.84
C GLN A 287 2.64 -10.74 -19.45
N PRO A 288 1.92 -9.85 -18.73
CA PRO A 288 2.28 -9.44 -17.38
C PRO A 288 2.38 -10.66 -16.46
N THR A 289 3.50 -10.79 -15.76
CA THR A 289 3.77 -11.91 -14.86
C THR A 289 4.25 -11.40 -13.51
N LEU A 290 3.60 -11.80 -12.43
CA LEU A 290 4.14 -11.67 -11.06
C LEU A 290 4.84 -12.98 -10.70
N THR A 291 6.13 -12.91 -10.39
CA THR A 291 6.90 -14.02 -9.84
C THR A 291 7.22 -13.73 -8.39
N VAL A 292 6.85 -14.67 -7.50
CA VAL A 292 7.22 -14.64 -6.09
C VAL A 292 8.20 -15.76 -5.79
N SER A 293 9.22 -15.49 -4.98
CA SER A 293 10.26 -16.46 -4.64
C SER A 293 10.89 -16.23 -3.27
N TYR A 294 11.53 -17.29 -2.77
CA TYR A 294 12.46 -17.21 -1.64
C TYR A 294 13.87 -17.55 -2.13
N SER A 295 14.90 -17.06 -1.44
CA SER A 295 16.30 -17.33 -1.82
C SER A 295 16.67 -18.81 -1.77
N ASN A 296 16.16 -19.54 -0.78
CA ASN A 296 16.18 -21.01 -0.68
C ASN A 296 15.19 -21.49 0.40
N ARG A 297 15.00 -22.81 0.53
CA ARG A 297 14.12 -23.46 1.54
C ARG A 297 14.67 -23.45 2.97
N ALA A 298 15.98 -23.29 3.16
CA ALA A 298 16.65 -23.52 4.44
C ALA A 298 16.44 -22.40 5.46
N LEU A 299 15.87 -21.27 5.05
CA LEU A 299 15.63 -20.13 5.92
C LEU A 299 14.26 -20.28 6.63
N PRO A 300 14.12 -19.78 7.87
CA PRO A 300 12.85 -19.83 8.57
C PRO A 300 11.71 -19.22 7.75
N GLY A 301 10.64 -20.00 7.57
CA GLY A 301 9.42 -19.59 6.89
C GLY A 301 9.48 -19.55 5.35
N THR A 302 10.60 -19.98 4.74
CA THR A 302 10.71 -20.15 3.28
C THR A 302 10.32 -21.55 2.80
N ASP A 303 9.74 -22.37 3.67
CA ASP A 303 9.28 -23.74 3.41
C ASP A 303 7.87 -23.79 2.77
N ARG A 304 7.21 -22.64 2.61
CA ARG A 304 5.88 -22.52 2.01
C ARG A 304 5.60 -21.13 1.45
N PHE A 305 4.75 -21.07 0.43
CA PHE A 305 4.08 -19.86 -0.03
C PHE A 305 2.61 -19.92 0.39
N THR A 306 2.09 -18.84 0.97
CA THR A 306 0.68 -18.76 1.37
C THR A 306 0.02 -17.54 0.75
N PHE A 307 -1.16 -17.74 0.17
CA PHE A 307 -1.92 -16.67 -0.47
C PHE A 307 -3.35 -16.65 0.05
N THR A 308 -3.86 -15.44 0.26
CA THR A 308 -5.28 -15.22 0.51
C THR A 308 -5.96 -14.76 -0.78
N THR A 309 -7.08 -15.40 -1.11
CA THR A 309 -7.90 -15.03 -2.27
C THR A 309 -9.29 -14.60 -1.80
N GLY A 310 -9.72 -13.40 -2.16
CA GLY A 310 -11.00 -12.85 -1.72
C GLY A 310 -11.68 -11.96 -2.75
N GLY A 311 -12.82 -11.37 -2.38
CA GLY A 311 -13.60 -10.47 -3.24
C GLY A 311 -14.43 -11.17 -4.31
N LEU A 312 -14.58 -12.48 -4.21
CA LEU A 312 -15.24 -13.30 -5.22
C LEU A 312 -16.77 -13.27 -5.05
N PRO A 313 -17.55 -12.96 -6.10
CA PRO A 313 -18.99 -12.70 -6.00
C PRO A 313 -19.88 -13.90 -5.63
N TYR A 314 -19.36 -15.14 -5.64
CA TYR A 314 -20.18 -16.37 -5.58
C TYR A 314 -19.93 -17.28 -4.37
N VAL A 315 -19.13 -16.87 -3.38
CA VAL A 315 -18.54 -17.82 -2.41
C VAL A 315 -19.46 -18.16 -1.22
N ARG A 316 -20.49 -17.36 -0.92
CA ARG A 316 -21.35 -17.64 0.24
C ARG A 316 -22.34 -18.78 -0.10
N GLY A 317 -21.98 -20.01 0.27
CA GLY A 317 -22.86 -21.19 0.15
C GLY A 317 -22.82 -21.90 -1.22
N SER A 318 -21.87 -21.58 -2.09
CA SER A 318 -21.67 -22.37 -3.32
C SER A 318 -20.89 -23.64 -3.02
N ASN A 319 -21.29 -24.79 -3.59
CA ASN A 319 -20.50 -26.03 -3.61
C ASN A 319 -19.21 -25.93 -4.47
N THR A 320 -18.76 -24.71 -4.77
CA THR A 320 -17.59 -24.47 -5.61
C THR A 320 -16.33 -24.74 -4.80
N THR A 321 -15.74 -25.90 -5.00
CA THR A 321 -14.39 -26.24 -4.53
C THR A 321 -13.41 -26.04 -5.69
N TRP A 322 -12.36 -25.27 -5.51
CA TRP A 322 -11.22 -25.25 -6.42
C TRP A 322 -9.93 -25.50 -5.63
N ASN A 323 -8.88 -25.89 -6.34
CA ASN A 323 -7.53 -26.00 -5.79
C ASN A 323 -6.55 -25.21 -6.66
N GLY A 324 -5.77 -24.32 -6.04
CA GLY A 324 -4.89 -23.40 -6.76
C GLY A 324 -5.65 -22.22 -7.38
N PHE A 325 -5.15 -21.70 -8.50
CA PHE A 325 -5.58 -20.41 -9.05
C PHE A 325 -6.07 -20.45 -10.50
N GLU A 326 -5.91 -21.57 -11.21
CA GLU A 326 -6.19 -21.65 -12.66
C GLU A 326 -7.68 -21.55 -12.99
N SER A 327 -8.56 -21.90 -12.04
CA SER A 327 -10.01 -21.91 -12.21
C SER A 327 -10.72 -20.76 -11.48
N LEU A 328 -10.00 -19.67 -11.19
CA LEU A 328 -10.61 -18.52 -10.52
C LEU A 328 -11.61 -17.79 -11.43
N PRO A 329 -12.75 -17.34 -10.89
CA PRO A 329 -13.75 -16.66 -11.70
C PRO A 329 -13.28 -15.28 -12.16
N GLY A 330 -13.49 -15.00 -13.45
CA GLY A 330 -13.25 -13.68 -14.04
C GLY A 330 -11.77 -13.33 -14.22
N ILE A 331 -10.86 -14.30 -14.13
CA ILE A 331 -9.45 -14.13 -14.48
C ILE A 331 -8.92 -15.43 -15.08
N LYS A 332 -8.00 -15.32 -16.04
CA LYS A 332 -7.28 -16.47 -16.58
C LYS A 332 -5.78 -16.31 -16.33
N LEU A 333 -5.26 -17.23 -15.53
CA LEU A 333 -3.86 -17.25 -15.11
C LEU A 333 -3.19 -18.50 -15.64
N LYS A 334 -1.96 -18.36 -16.13
CA LYS A 334 -1.02 -19.48 -16.22
C LYS A 334 -0.18 -19.48 -14.96
N ILE A 335 -0.19 -20.60 -14.24
CA ILE A 335 0.62 -20.79 -13.04
C ILE A 335 1.84 -21.64 -13.43
N THR A 336 3.04 -21.12 -13.16
CA THR A 336 4.30 -21.87 -13.32
C THR A 336 4.98 -21.96 -11.97
N THR A 337 5.37 -23.17 -11.57
CA THR A 337 5.96 -23.44 -10.27
C THR A 337 7.36 -24.02 -10.41
N VAL A 338 8.24 -23.70 -9.46
CA VAL A 338 9.58 -24.28 -9.34
C VAL A 338 9.79 -24.70 -7.90
N GLY A 339 10.09 -25.99 -7.68
CA GLY A 339 10.48 -26.51 -6.37
C GLY A 339 9.39 -26.54 -5.31
N VAL A 340 8.12 -26.50 -5.71
CA VAL A 340 6.98 -26.58 -4.80
C VAL A 340 6.07 -27.73 -5.19
N ASP A 341 5.43 -28.32 -4.17
CA ASP A 341 4.44 -29.37 -4.31
C ASP A 341 3.09 -28.82 -4.78
N ALA A 342 2.15 -29.72 -5.10
CA ALA A 342 0.78 -29.32 -5.43
C ALA A 342 0.14 -28.51 -4.29
N PRO A 343 -0.65 -27.48 -4.60
CA PRO A 343 -1.26 -26.65 -3.56
C PRO A 343 -2.34 -27.38 -2.79
N SER A 344 -2.62 -26.88 -1.60
CA SER A 344 -3.89 -27.11 -0.90
C SER A 344 -4.65 -25.80 -0.76
N THR A 345 -5.96 -25.86 -0.94
CA THR A 345 -6.84 -24.69 -0.88
C THR A 345 -8.03 -24.98 0.03
N TYR A 346 -8.32 -24.08 0.96
CA TYR A 346 -9.49 -24.18 1.82
C TYR A 346 -10.13 -22.81 2.04
N PHE A 347 -11.44 -22.81 2.33
CA PHE A 347 -12.15 -21.59 2.69
C PHE A 347 -12.01 -21.29 4.17
N SER A 348 -11.64 -20.06 4.53
CA SER A 348 -11.60 -19.60 5.92
C SER A 348 -12.95 -19.00 6.33
N ASN A 349 -13.56 -19.58 7.37
CA ASN A 349 -14.73 -19.00 8.02
C ASN A 349 -14.36 -17.87 9.01
N THR A 350 -13.07 -17.71 9.31
CA THR A 350 -12.55 -16.58 10.10
C THR A 350 -12.12 -15.48 9.14
N ALA A 351 -12.65 -14.28 9.35
CA ALA A 351 -12.31 -13.15 8.50
C ALA A 351 -10.91 -12.62 8.81
N LEU A 352 -10.13 -12.32 7.77
CA LEU A 352 -8.88 -11.57 7.86
C LEU A 352 -9.17 -10.13 7.43
N HIS A 353 -8.89 -9.16 8.30
CA HIS A 353 -9.25 -7.75 8.11
C HIS A 353 -10.72 -7.58 7.68
N GLU A 354 -11.63 -8.33 8.32
CA GLU A 354 -13.07 -8.34 8.04
C GLU A 354 -13.50 -8.94 6.67
N TYR A 355 -12.57 -9.54 5.92
CA TYR A 355 -12.85 -10.24 4.68
C TYR A 355 -12.80 -11.76 4.84
N LEU A 356 -13.80 -12.44 4.26
CA LEU A 356 -13.72 -13.88 4.05
C LEU A 356 -12.81 -14.18 2.86
N TYR A 357 -12.04 -15.25 2.96
CA TYR A 357 -11.02 -15.57 1.97
C TYR A 357 -10.82 -17.09 1.84
N TRP A 358 -10.25 -17.47 0.71
CA TRP A 358 -9.67 -18.79 0.49
C TRP A 358 -8.18 -18.72 0.77
N ASN A 359 -7.68 -19.65 1.57
CA ASN A 359 -6.26 -19.79 1.83
C ASN A 359 -5.70 -20.86 0.88
N THR A 360 -4.73 -20.49 0.07
CA THR A 360 -4.00 -21.41 -0.81
C THR A 360 -2.55 -21.48 -0.37
N THR A 361 -2.06 -22.68 -0.08
CA THR A 361 -0.69 -22.90 0.37
C THR A 361 0.03 -23.90 -0.54
N TYR A 362 1.22 -23.50 -1.00
CA TYR A 362 2.19 -24.36 -1.69
C TYR A 362 3.35 -24.64 -0.74
N HIS A 363 3.68 -25.90 -0.52
CA HIS A 363 4.87 -26.28 0.24
C HIS A 363 6.08 -26.37 -0.69
N VAL A 364 7.22 -25.86 -0.25
CA VAL A 364 8.49 -26.07 -0.94
C VAL A 364 8.92 -27.51 -0.70
N SER A 365 9.09 -28.27 -1.78
CA SER A 365 9.36 -29.71 -1.73
C SER A 365 10.57 -30.00 -0.85
N SER A 366 10.50 -31.02 0.01
CA SER A 366 11.47 -31.25 1.08
C SER A 366 12.92 -31.34 0.61
N ASN A 367 13.12 -31.92 -0.58
CA ASN A 367 14.43 -32.21 -1.17
C ASN A 367 14.83 -31.18 -2.25
N PHE A 368 14.06 -30.12 -2.44
CA PHE A 368 14.37 -29.11 -3.45
C PHE A 368 15.56 -28.25 -3.02
N THR A 369 16.53 -28.13 -3.91
CA THR A 369 17.67 -27.22 -3.79
C THR A 369 17.56 -26.13 -4.84
N GLY A 370 17.76 -24.87 -4.44
CA GLY A 370 17.64 -23.70 -5.32
C GLY A 370 16.63 -22.67 -4.84
N VAL A 371 16.18 -21.82 -5.76
CA VAL A 371 15.25 -20.71 -5.53
C VAL A 371 13.83 -21.21 -5.86
N PRO A 372 13.00 -21.56 -4.84
CA PRO A 372 11.62 -21.94 -5.12
C PRO A 372 10.83 -20.71 -5.56
N SER A 373 9.90 -20.89 -6.50
CA SER A 373 9.10 -19.78 -7.02
C SER A 373 7.73 -20.20 -7.55
N ILE A 374 6.83 -19.22 -7.58
CA ILE A 374 5.51 -19.32 -8.21
C ILE A 374 5.33 -18.09 -9.09
N SER A 375 5.00 -18.31 -10.36
CA SER A 375 4.74 -17.25 -11.34
C SER A 375 3.29 -17.27 -11.79
N PHE A 376 2.68 -16.10 -11.81
CA PHE A 376 1.30 -15.83 -12.19
C PHE A 376 1.30 -14.98 -13.44
N THR A 377 1.06 -15.58 -14.61
CA THR A 377 1.01 -14.86 -15.89
C THR A 377 -0.44 -14.57 -16.28
N LEU A 378 -0.77 -13.30 -16.50
CA LEU A 378 -2.07 -12.90 -17.05
C LEU A 378 -2.17 -13.33 -18.51
N LEU A 379 -3.16 -14.17 -18.84
CA LEU A 379 -3.33 -14.68 -20.20
C LEU A 379 -4.30 -13.85 -21.05
N GLU A 380 -5.47 -13.52 -20.52
CA GLU A 380 -6.49 -12.78 -21.25
C GLU A 380 -7.35 -11.96 -20.29
N SER A 381 -7.91 -10.86 -20.83
CA SER A 381 -8.97 -10.13 -20.16
C SER A 381 -10.22 -11.01 -20.08
N PRO A 382 -10.93 -11.07 -18.94
CA PRO A 382 -12.25 -11.67 -18.94
C PRO A 382 -13.10 -10.97 -20.00
N LYS A 383 -13.78 -11.74 -20.86
CA LYS A 383 -14.83 -11.17 -21.70
C LYS A 383 -15.78 -10.39 -20.77
N GLU A 384 -16.12 -9.15 -21.12
CA GLU A 384 -17.07 -8.38 -20.29
C GLU A 384 -18.26 -9.29 -19.95
N PRO A 385 -18.64 -9.41 -18.66
CA PRO A 385 -19.84 -10.13 -18.33
C PRO A 385 -20.99 -9.43 -19.05
N VAL A 386 -21.70 -10.19 -19.90
CA VAL A 386 -22.91 -9.72 -20.57
C VAL A 386 -23.82 -9.13 -19.49
N SER A 387 -24.21 -7.88 -19.69
CA SER A 387 -24.95 -7.01 -18.77
C SER A 387 -26.11 -7.70 -18.07
#